data_AF-A0A1H0K1E5-F1
#
_entry.id   AF-A0A1H0K1E5-F1
#
_cell.length_a   1.000
_cell.length_b   1.000
_cell.length_c   1.000
_cell.angle_alpha   90.00
_cell.angle_beta   90.00
_cell.angle_gamma   90.00
#
_symmetry.space_group_name_H-M   'P 1'
#
loop_
_entity.id
_entity.type
_entity.pdbx_description
1 polymer ?
#
loop_
_entity_poly.entity_id
_entity_poly.type
_entity_poly.pdbx_seq_one_letter_code
_entity_poly.pdbx_strand_id
1 'polypeptide(L)'
;MAGNRPGPFRWLYFVYGGRLPDRYRDWVLHVATCPTWLVRAFGRGLMQLAPILGALLAGLVVFGGSWPLALGSTLLGFLVALRIILAFAQDNVDARVAQHGFPAGHATAIRRRRHAAEEAAKAARYRETWQT
;
A
#
# COMPACT_ATOMS: atom_id res chain seq x y z
N MET A 1 -10.04 -20.92 -2.11
CA MET A 1 -10.99 -21.03 -0.99
C MET A 1 -10.89 -19.76 -0.16
N ALA A 2 -11.89 -18.87 -0.21
CA ALA A 2 -11.87 -17.59 0.49
C ALA A 2 -12.30 -17.78 1.95
N GLY A 3 -11.43 -18.42 2.75
CA GLY A 3 -11.69 -18.71 4.15
C GLY A 3 -11.75 -17.44 4.99
N ASN A 4 -12.94 -17.16 5.52
CA ASN A 4 -13.23 -16.23 6.61
C ASN A 4 -12.87 -14.75 6.35
N ARG A 5 -13.84 -13.93 5.93
CA ARG A 5 -13.64 -12.46 5.85
C ARG A 5 -13.68 -11.87 7.26
N PRO A 6 -12.71 -11.02 7.65
CA PRO A 6 -12.79 -10.30 8.91
C PRO A 6 -13.97 -9.31 8.86
N GLY A 7 -14.74 -9.22 9.95
CA GLY A 7 -15.80 -8.21 10.06
C GLY A 7 -15.27 -6.77 9.95
N PRO A 8 -16.13 -5.78 9.63
CA PRO A 8 -15.73 -4.42 9.27
C PRO A 8 -14.89 -3.71 10.35
N PHE A 9 -15.17 -3.94 11.64
CA PHE A 9 -14.38 -3.39 12.74
C PHE A 9 -12.95 -3.94 12.80
N ARG A 10 -12.77 -5.26 12.60
CA ARG A 10 -11.44 -5.88 12.56
C ARG A 10 -10.69 -5.50 11.30
N TRP A 11 -11.41 -5.28 10.20
CA TRP A 11 -10.85 -4.69 8.99
C TRP A 11 -10.36 -3.26 9.23
N LEU A 12 -11.11 -2.43 9.96
CA LEU A 12 -10.65 -1.09 10.34
C LEU A 12 -9.41 -1.16 11.25
N TYR A 13 -9.42 -2.01 12.27
CA TYR A 13 -8.26 -2.24 13.13
C TYR A 13 -7.02 -2.68 12.32
N PHE A 14 -7.22 -3.57 11.34
CA PHE A 14 -6.19 -3.97 10.39
C PHE A 14 -5.63 -2.79 9.60
N VAL A 15 -6.51 -1.95 9.05
CA VAL A 15 -6.16 -0.75 8.28
C VAL A 15 -5.33 0.21 9.14
N TYR A 16 -5.68 0.39 10.40
CA TYR A 16 -4.94 1.28 11.30
C TYR A 16 -3.61 0.74 11.82
N GLY A 17 -3.24 -0.52 11.50
CA GLY A 17 -1.95 -1.11 11.89
C GLY A 17 -2.07 -2.30 12.84
N GLY A 18 -3.29 -2.64 13.27
CA GLY A 18 -3.56 -3.81 14.10
C GLY A 18 -3.20 -5.12 13.41
N ARG A 19 -2.68 -6.08 14.18
CA ARG A 19 -2.43 -7.44 13.72
C ARG A 19 -3.72 -8.24 13.74
N LEU A 20 -4.00 -9.00 12.68
CA LEU A 20 -5.15 -9.92 12.64
C LEU A 20 -4.78 -11.26 13.29
N PRO A 21 -5.75 -11.95 13.91
CA PRO A 21 -5.54 -13.33 14.35
C PRO A 21 -5.16 -14.25 13.18
N ASP A 22 -4.27 -15.21 13.43
CA ASP A 22 -3.67 -16.08 12.40
C ASP A 22 -4.69 -16.91 11.58
N ARG A 23 -5.93 -17.04 12.06
CA ARG A 23 -7.05 -17.65 11.33
C ARG A 23 -7.45 -16.90 10.04
N TYR A 24 -7.01 -15.66 9.88
CA TYR A 24 -7.26 -14.81 8.72
C TYR A 24 -6.06 -14.73 7.76
N ARG A 25 -5.04 -15.56 7.97
CA ARG A 25 -3.80 -15.56 7.20
C ARG A 25 -4.02 -15.74 5.70
N ASP A 26 -4.90 -16.63 5.28
CA ASP A 26 -5.25 -16.82 3.86
C ASP A 26 -5.95 -15.60 3.27
N TRP A 27 -6.79 -14.93 4.05
CA TRP A 27 -7.43 -13.69 3.63
C TRP A 27 -6.40 -12.56 3.46
N VAL A 28 -5.44 -12.44 4.38
CA VAL A 28 -4.34 -11.46 4.27
C VAL A 28 -3.50 -11.74 3.03
N LEU A 29 -3.17 -13.01 2.77
CA LEU A 29 -2.44 -13.43 1.56
C LEU A 29 -3.23 -13.10 0.28
N HIS A 30 -4.55 -13.34 0.29
CA HIS A 30 -5.41 -13.00 -0.83
C HIS A 30 -5.42 -11.48 -1.08
N VAL A 31 -5.60 -10.67 -0.04
CA VAL A 31 -5.57 -9.20 -0.16
C VAL A 31 -4.19 -8.70 -0.61
N ALA A 32 -3.11 -9.36 -0.19
CA ALA A 32 -1.76 -9.08 -0.64
C ALA A 32 -1.52 -9.53 -2.10
N THR A 33 -2.30 -10.44 -2.67
CA THR A 33 -2.09 -10.93 -4.05
C THR A 33 -3.13 -10.42 -5.06
N CYS A 34 -4.20 -9.78 -4.60
CA CYS A 34 -5.20 -9.13 -5.44
C CYS A 34 -4.62 -7.94 -6.24
N PRO A 35 -5.09 -7.65 -7.47
CA PRO A 35 -4.61 -6.52 -8.27
C PRO A 35 -4.89 -5.14 -7.64
N THR A 36 -5.93 -5.02 -6.82
CA THR A 36 -6.28 -3.79 -6.09
C THR A 36 -5.52 -3.59 -4.79
N TRP A 37 -4.49 -4.40 -4.53
CA TRP A 37 -3.67 -4.31 -3.31
C TRP A 37 -3.04 -2.92 -3.14
N LEU A 38 -2.57 -2.31 -4.24
CA LEU A 38 -1.90 -1.01 -4.21
C LEU A 38 -2.87 0.11 -3.83
N VAL A 39 -4.09 0.09 -4.39
CA VAL A 39 -5.15 1.04 -4.04
C VAL A 39 -5.52 0.94 -2.57
N ARG A 40 -5.58 -0.27 -2.01
CA ARG A 40 -5.86 -0.48 -0.58
C ARG A 40 -4.71 -0.02 0.31
N ALA A 41 -3.46 -0.29 -0.08
CA ALA A 41 -2.29 0.19 0.64
C ALA A 41 -2.22 1.73 0.62
N PHE A 42 -2.53 2.33 -0.52
CA PHE A 42 -2.61 3.76 -0.72
C PHE A 42 -3.71 4.40 0.12
N GLY A 43 -4.96 3.92 0.01
CA GLY A 43 -6.09 4.45 0.79
C GLY A 43 -5.86 4.36 2.30
N ARG A 44 -5.16 3.31 2.75
CA ARG A 44 -4.75 3.17 4.16
C ARG A 44 -3.70 4.20 4.57
N GLY A 45 -2.68 4.42 3.75
CA GLY A 45 -1.68 5.47 3.99
C GLY A 45 -2.33 6.85 4.04
N LEU A 46 -3.28 7.11 3.13
CA LEU A 46 -4.08 8.34 3.11
C LEU A 46 -4.88 8.53 4.41
N MET A 47 -5.53 7.46 4.88
CA MET A 47 -6.31 7.47 6.13
C MET A 47 -5.46 7.75 7.37
N GLN A 48 -4.23 7.21 7.41
CA GLN A 48 -3.26 7.50 8.48
C GLN A 48 -2.69 8.92 8.39
N LEU A 49 -2.52 9.43 7.17
CA LEU A 49 -1.94 10.74 6.92
C LEU A 49 -2.96 11.88 7.14
N ALA A 50 -4.25 11.62 6.92
CA ALA A 50 -5.34 12.59 7.10
C ALA A 50 -5.33 13.31 8.47
N PRO A 51 -5.23 12.63 9.63
CA PRO A 51 -5.18 13.32 10.92
C PRO A 51 -3.90 14.15 11.10
N ILE A 52 -2.76 13.69 10.55
CA ILE A 52 -1.48 14.41 10.64
C ILE A 52 -1.55 15.71 9.83
N LEU A 53 -2.04 15.65 8.60
CA LEU A 53 -2.19 16.83 7.75
C LEU A 53 -3.26 17.78 8.28
N GLY A 54 -4.36 17.25 8.83
CA GLY A 54 -5.37 18.06 9.50
C GLY A 54 -4.80 18.82 10.70
N ALA A 55 -4.02 18.16 11.55
CA ALA A 55 -3.34 18.80 12.68
C ALA A 55 -2.31 19.84 12.23
N LEU A 56 -1.52 19.53 11.19
CA LEU A 56 -0.52 20.44 10.63
C LEU A 56 -1.17 21.69 10.03
N LEU A 57 -2.23 21.51 9.24
CA LEU A 57 -3.02 22.60 8.66
C LEU A 57 -3.68 23.44 9.76
N ALA A 58 -4.34 22.81 10.74
CA ALA A 58 -4.95 23.52 11.86
C ALA A 58 -3.92 24.32 12.66
N GLY A 59 -2.76 23.74 12.96
CA GLY A 59 -1.66 24.43 13.62
C GLY A 59 -1.15 25.62 12.81
N LEU A 60 -0.88 25.42 11.51
CA LEU A 60 -0.41 26.51 10.64
C LEU A 60 -1.43 27.64 10.52
N VAL A 61 -2.71 27.34 10.42
CA VAL A 61 -3.78 28.34 10.33
C VAL A 61 -3.94 29.11 11.64
N VAL A 62 -3.80 28.44 12.79
CA VAL A 62 -3.89 29.07 14.12
C VAL A 62 -2.65 29.94 14.42
N PHE A 63 -1.45 29.52 14.00
CA PHE A 63 -0.19 30.18 14.37
C PHE A 63 0.40 31.13 13.30
N GLY A 64 0.01 31.02 12.02
CA GLY A 64 0.63 31.76 10.92
C GLY A 64 -0.40 32.17 9.87
N GLY A 65 -0.86 33.42 9.94
CA GLY A 65 -2.07 33.97 9.27
C GLY A 65 -2.09 34.05 7.74
N SER A 66 -1.49 33.11 7.01
CA SER A 66 -1.59 33.02 5.55
C SER A 66 -2.03 31.62 5.11
N TRP A 67 -3.33 31.48 4.83
CA TRP A 67 -3.95 30.27 4.30
C TRP A 67 -3.21 29.67 3.08
N PRO A 68 -2.71 30.46 2.12
CA PRO A 68 -2.01 29.91 0.95
C PRO A 68 -0.71 29.20 1.29
N LEU A 69 0.07 29.72 2.25
CA LEU A 69 1.31 29.08 2.68
C LEU A 69 1.02 27.79 3.45
N ALA A 70 0.04 27.81 4.35
CA ALA A 70 -0.38 26.62 5.09
C ALA A 70 -0.82 25.50 4.13
N LEU A 71 -1.59 25.84 3.10
CA LEU A 71 -2.03 24.89 2.08
C LEU A 71 -0.85 24.37 1.24
N GLY A 72 0.05 25.25 0.81
CA GLY A 72 1.23 24.89 0.02
C GLY A 72 2.18 23.94 0.76
N SER A 73 2.48 24.23 2.03
CA SER A 73 3.31 23.37 2.89
C SER A 73 2.65 22.02 3.17
N THR A 74 1.34 22.03 3.43
CA THR A 74 0.56 20.80 3.67
C THR A 74 0.51 19.93 2.41
N LEU A 75 0.32 20.53 1.23
CA LEU A 75 0.30 19.84 -0.05
C LEU A 75 1.68 19.24 -0.38
N LEU A 76 2.77 19.96 -0.15
CA LEU A 76 4.11 19.44 -0.36
C LEU A 76 4.40 18.24 0.56
N GLY A 77 4.07 18.35 1.85
CA GLY A 77 4.20 17.25 2.81
C GLY A 77 3.33 16.04 2.41
N PHE A 78 2.12 16.29 1.90
CA PHE A 78 1.24 15.26 1.36
C PHE A 78 1.90 14.52 0.18
N LEU A 79 2.43 15.22 -0.82
CA LEU A 79 3.09 14.60 -1.98
C LEU A 79 4.29 13.75 -1.57
N VAL A 80 5.10 14.23 -0.62
CA VAL A 80 6.27 13.48 -0.12
C VAL A 80 5.82 12.21 0.60
N ALA A 81 4.86 12.31 1.51
CA ALA A 81 4.31 11.15 2.21
C ALA A 81 3.67 10.17 1.22
N LEU A 82 2.99 10.66 0.17
CA LEU A 82 2.43 9.84 -0.90
C LEU A 82 3.50 8.99 -1.59
N ARG A 83 4.62 9.63 -1.94
CA ARG A 83 5.75 8.98 -2.60
C ARG A 83 6.38 7.91 -1.70
N ILE A 84 6.49 8.19 -0.41
CA ILE A 84 6.99 7.23 0.58
C ILE A 84 6.01 6.05 0.72
N ILE A 85 4.71 6.30 0.86
CA ILE A 85 3.67 5.26 0.96
C ILE A 85 3.75 4.32 -0.24
N LEU A 86 3.87 4.86 -1.46
CA LEU A 86 3.98 4.08 -2.68
C LEU A 86 5.30 3.28 -2.74
N ALA A 87 6.42 3.91 -2.43
CA ALA A 87 7.74 3.26 -2.45
C ALA A 87 7.81 2.08 -1.48
N PHE A 88 7.31 2.25 -0.25
CA PHE A 88 7.33 1.23 0.78
C PHE A 88 6.06 0.36 0.81
N ALA A 89 5.13 0.50 -0.15
CA ALA A 89 3.88 -0.25 -0.16
C ALA A 89 4.13 -1.76 -0.22
N GLN A 90 5.13 -2.18 -0.99
CA GLN A 90 5.51 -3.59 -1.11
C GLN A 90 6.11 -4.12 0.18
N ASP A 91 7.11 -3.42 0.72
CA ASP A 91 7.81 -3.83 1.94
C ASP A 91 6.86 -3.92 3.14
N ASN A 92 5.93 -2.97 3.26
CA ASN A 92 4.91 -3.01 4.31
C ASN A 92 3.98 -4.23 4.19
N VAL A 93 3.60 -4.59 2.97
CA VAL A 93 2.76 -5.77 2.73
C VAL A 93 3.55 -7.06 3.02
N ASP A 94 4.79 -7.14 2.55
CA ASP A 94 5.63 -8.31 2.76
C ASP A 94 6.01 -8.49 4.24
N ALA A 95 6.32 -7.41 4.97
CA ALA A 95 6.56 -7.46 6.41
C ALA A 95 5.34 -7.96 7.19
N ARG A 96 4.13 -7.60 6.75
CA ARG A 96 2.87 -8.06 7.37
C ARG A 96 2.57 -9.52 7.06
N VAL A 97 2.84 -9.96 5.83
CA VAL A 97 2.73 -11.37 5.45
C VAL A 97 3.74 -12.19 6.25
N ALA A 98 4.96 -11.68 6.44
CA ALA A 98 5.98 -12.31 7.28
C ALA A 98 5.56 -12.45 8.75
N GLN A 99 4.88 -11.45 9.31
CA GLN A 99 4.33 -11.55 10.68
C GLN A 99 3.38 -12.73 10.88
N HIS A 100 2.72 -13.22 9.83
CA HIS A 100 1.79 -14.35 9.90
C HIS A 100 2.46 -15.70 9.52
N GLY A 101 3.80 -15.78 9.58
CA GLY A 101 4.55 -17.03 9.40
C GLY A 101 4.82 -17.41 7.95
N PHE A 102 4.64 -16.49 7.01
CA PHE A 102 5.11 -16.67 5.63
C PHE A 102 6.55 -16.17 5.47
N PRO A 103 7.30 -16.65 4.46
CA PRO A 103 8.62 -16.12 4.15
C PRO A 103 8.56 -14.62 3.79
N ALA A 104 9.58 -13.85 4.19
CA ALA A 104 9.71 -12.47 3.72
C ALA A 104 9.78 -12.44 2.17
N GLY A 105 9.05 -11.52 1.54
CA GLY A 105 9.01 -11.42 0.08
C GLY A 105 8.09 -12.43 -0.63
N HIS A 106 7.32 -13.25 0.11
CA HIS A 106 6.45 -14.27 -0.50
C HIS A 106 5.34 -13.68 -1.39
N ALA A 107 4.74 -12.55 -1.00
CA ALA A 107 3.71 -11.91 -1.82
C ALA A 107 4.34 -11.26 -3.07
N THR A 108 5.50 -10.62 -2.92
CA THR A 108 6.27 -10.10 -4.07
C THR A 108 6.69 -11.22 -5.03
N ALA A 109 7.12 -12.38 -4.53
CA ALA A 109 7.47 -13.53 -5.36
C ALA A 109 6.27 -14.09 -6.14
N ILE A 110 5.09 -14.19 -5.52
CA ILE A 110 3.85 -14.61 -6.20
C ILE A 110 3.46 -13.62 -7.30
N ARG A 111 3.54 -12.32 -7.04
CA ARG A 111 3.26 -11.27 -8.04
C ARG A 111 4.26 -11.32 -9.20
N ARG A 112 5.55 -11.50 -8.90
CA ARG A 112 6.60 -11.64 -9.91
C ARG A 112 6.37 -12.87 -10.80
N ARG A 113 5.99 -14.01 -10.22
CA ARG A 113 5.62 -15.21 -10.98
C ARG A 113 4.40 -14.97 -11.88
N ARG A 114 3.43 -14.16 -11.43
CA ARG A 114 2.24 -13.83 -12.21
C ARG A 114 2.56 -12.92 -13.41
N HIS A 115 3.46 -11.95 -13.24
CA HIS A 115 3.90 -11.07 -14.33
C HIS A 115 5.00 -11.67 -15.20
N ALA A 116 5.72 -12.70 -14.76
CA ALA A 116 6.79 -13.33 -15.55
C ALA A 116 6.32 -13.86 -16.91
N ALA A 117 5.09 -14.38 -17.00
CA ALA A 117 4.52 -14.84 -18.27
C ALA A 117 4.23 -13.67 -19.24
N GLU A 118 3.75 -12.55 -18.72
CA GLU A 118 3.50 -11.33 -19.51
C GLU A 118 4.81 -10.64 -19.92
N GLU A 119 5.81 -10.63 -19.04
CA GLU A 119 7.15 -10.11 -19.32
C GLU A 119 7.86 -10.95 -20.38
N ALA A 120 7.76 -12.28 -20.32
CA ALA A 120 8.31 -13.17 -21.34
C ALA A 120 7.65 -12.93 -22.72
N ALA A 121 6.33 -12.71 -22.75
CA ALA A 121 5.61 -12.38 -23.98
C ALA A 121 6.02 -11.00 -24.54
N LYS A 122 6.22 -9.99 -23.68
CA LYS A 122 6.74 -8.67 -24.10
C LYS A 122 8.18 -8.75 -24.61
N ALA A 123 9.03 -9.53 -23.94
CA ALA A 123 10.41 -9.75 -24.37
C ALA A 123 10.50 -10.48 -25.72
N ALA A 124 9.60 -11.42 -25.99
CA ALA A 124 9.48 -12.07 -27.30
C ALA A 124 9.12 -11.06 -28.40
N ARG A 125 8.10 -10.23 -28.19
CA ARG A 125 7.72 -9.16 -29.13
C ARG A 125 8.85 -8.13 -29.34
N TYR A 126 9.59 -7.78 -28.29
CA TYR A 126 10.72 -6.88 -28.39
C TYR A 126 11.85 -7.49 -29.25
N ARG A 127 12.16 -8.78 -29.05
CA ARG A 127 13.13 -9.50 -29.90
C ARG A 127 12.69 -9.56 -31.37
N GLU A 128 11.41 -9.82 -31.62
CA GLU A 128 10.85 -9.81 -32.99
C GLU A 128 10.93 -8.43 -33.66
N THR A 129 10.84 -7.34 -32.88
CA THR A 129 10.81 -5.97 -33.42
C THR A 129 12.21 -5.38 -33.64
N TRP A 130 13.21 -5.78 -32.84
CA TRP A 130 14.54 -5.14 -32.82
C TRP A 130 15.70 -6.04 -33.25
N GLN A 131 15.46 -7.29 -33.64
CA GLN A 131 16.49 -8.20 -34.19
C GLN A 131 16.50 -8.31 -35.73
N THR A 132 15.85 -7.39 -36.45
CA THR A 132 16.03 -7.17 -37.90
C THR A 132 17.03 -6.05 -38.15
#